data_AF-A0A7Y0JTV8-F1
#
_entry.id   AF-A0A7Y0JTV8-F1
#
_cell.length_a   1.000
_cell.length_b   1.000
_cell.length_c   1.000
_cell.angle_alpha   90.00
_cell.angle_beta   90.00
_cell.angle_gamma   90.00
#
_symmetry.space_group_name_H-M   'P 1'
#
loop_
_entity.id
_entity.type
_entity.pdbx_description
1 polymer ?
#
loop_
_entity_poly.entity_id
_entity_poly.type
_entity_poly.pdbx_seq_one_letter_code
_entity_poly.pdbx_strand_id
1 'polypeptide(L)'
;MTSPDPRLHSPFCPRGWPPGRRRLDVWTEGGSFPVWGWFTLPARPPREIHGNLGPATLGLSAGLAAGLRDWAHNYDSGLAPAERPAWRDAGRDLAGRLAAETGALVVYLWPVDGHDPACPDCPGR
;
A
#
# COMPACT_ATOMS: atom_id res chain seq x y z
N MET A 1 5.99 20.78 16.65
CA MET A 1 6.35 20.21 15.35
C MET A 1 5.45 19.01 15.12
N THR A 2 4.43 19.17 14.29
CA THR A 2 3.59 18.06 13.82
C THR A 2 4.48 17.13 12.99
N SER A 3 4.58 15.85 13.34
CA SER A 3 5.26 14.89 12.46
C SER A 3 4.62 14.96 11.08
N PRO A 4 5.41 15.02 9.99
CA PRO A 4 4.88 15.04 8.63
C PRO A 4 3.97 13.82 8.41
N ASP A 5 2.85 14.01 7.73
CA ASP A 5 1.89 12.93 7.48
C ASP A 5 2.55 11.86 6.60
N PRO A 6 2.83 10.65 7.12
CA PRO A 6 3.48 9.58 6.37
C PRO A 6 2.74 9.20 5.09
N ARG A 7 1.43 9.48 4.99
CA ARG A 7 0.61 9.23 3.79
C ARG A 7 1.04 10.07 2.59
N LEU A 8 1.74 11.19 2.81
CA LEU A 8 2.22 12.06 1.75
C LEU A 8 3.55 11.60 1.14
N HIS A 9 4.17 10.57 1.72
CA HIS A 9 5.50 10.14 1.32
C HIS A 9 5.49 8.76 0.67
N SER A 10 6.40 8.57 -0.29
CA SER A 10 6.66 7.28 -0.95
C SER A 10 7.05 6.21 0.10
N PRO A 11 6.72 4.93 -0.12
CA PRO A 11 7.15 3.85 0.77
C PRO A 11 8.67 3.74 0.92
N PHE A 12 9.43 4.31 -0.02
CA PHE A 12 10.90 4.34 0.01
C PHE A 12 11.48 5.59 0.69
N CYS A 13 10.62 6.54 1.08
CA CYS A 13 11.05 7.74 1.81
C CYS A 13 11.10 7.44 3.32
N PRO A 14 12.18 7.82 4.04
CA PRO A 14 12.26 7.64 5.49
C PRO A 14 11.11 8.31 6.27
N ARG A 15 10.54 9.42 5.75
CA ARG A 15 9.39 10.11 6.35
C ARG A 15 8.06 9.39 6.11
N GLY A 16 8.00 8.49 5.13
CA GLY A 16 6.86 7.62 4.91
C GLY A 16 6.71 6.52 5.96
N TRP A 17 7.69 6.40 6.85
CA TRP A 17 7.83 5.25 7.73
C TRP A 17 8.11 5.69 9.19
N PRO A 18 7.08 6.19 9.89
CA PRO A 18 7.26 6.70 11.23
C PRO A 18 7.57 5.56 12.20
N PRO A 19 8.54 5.73 13.11
CA PRO A 19 8.92 4.70 14.08
C PRO A 19 7.71 4.16 14.86
N GLY A 20 7.63 2.85 15.00
CA GLY A 20 6.61 2.18 15.81
C GLY A 20 5.22 2.08 15.18
N ARG A 21 5.04 2.40 13.90
CA ARG A 21 3.78 2.21 13.17
C ARG A 21 3.94 1.28 11.98
N ARG A 22 3.08 0.27 11.90
CA ARG A 22 2.96 -0.58 10.71
C ARG A 22 2.21 0.20 9.63
N ARG A 23 2.91 0.56 8.55
CA ARG A 23 2.31 1.10 7.32
C ARG A 23 2.12 -0.01 6.29
N LEU A 24 0.97 0.02 5.62
CA LEU A 24 0.65 -0.79 4.46
C LEU A 24 0.38 0.11 3.27
N ASP A 25 0.80 -0.33 2.09
CA ASP A 25 0.62 0.35 0.82
C ASP A 25 -0.27 -0.52 -0.08
N VAL A 26 -1.33 0.06 -0.62
CA VAL A 26 -2.20 -0.57 -1.60
C VAL A 26 -1.81 -0.07 -2.98
N TRP A 27 -1.22 -0.96 -3.78
CA TRP A 27 -0.79 -0.68 -5.14
C TRP A 27 -0.97 -1.92 -6.03
N THR A 28 -1.00 -1.75 -7.34
CA THR A 28 -1.04 -2.88 -8.29
C THR A 28 0.34 -3.11 -8.86
N GLU A 29 0.88 -4.31 -8.67
CA GLU A 29 2.14 -4.72 -9.31
C GLU A 29 2.05 -6.17 -9.80
N GLY A 30 1.92 -6.32 -11.12
CA GLY A 30 2.30 -7.51 -11.87
C GLY A 30 1.73 -8.84 -11.36
N GLY A 31 0.42 -8.93 -11.10
CA GLY A 31 -0.24 -10.18 -10.71
C GLY A 31 -0.02 -10.64 -9.26
N SER A 32 0.64 -9.83 -8.43
CA SER A 32 0.76 -10.08 -6.98
C SER A 32 -0.46 -9.56 -6.21
N PHE A 33 -0.66 -10.03 -4.98
CA PHE A 33 -1.67 -9.47 -4.09
C PHE A 33 -1.39 -7.95 -3.88
N PRO A 34 -2.35 -7.03 -3.85
CA PRO A 34 -2.03 -5.60 -3.96
C PRO A 34 -1.56 -4.92 -2.66
N VAL A 35 -1.22 -5.67 -1.61
CA VAL A 35 -0.83 -5.09 -0.32
C VAL A 35 0.65 -5.28 -0.06
N TRP A 36 1.31 -4.17 0.22
CA TRP A 36 2.74 -4.08 0.44
C TRP A 36 3.01 -3.43 1.79
N GLY A 37 4.15 -3.74 2.37
CA GLY A 37 4.57 -3.18 3.63
C GLY A 37 5.94 -3.70 3.98
N TRP A 38 6.57 -3.12 5.00
CA TRP A 38 7.84 -3.68 5.43
C TRP A 38 7.67 -4.72 6.51
N PHE A 39 8.60 -5.66 6.49
CA PHE A 39 8.71 -6.73 7.45
C PHE A 39 10.18 -7.12 7.61
N THR A 40 10.50 -7.69 8.76
CA THR A 40 11.84 -8.17 9.06
C THR A 40 11.97 -9.63 8.60
N LEU A 41 12.91 -9.90 7.70
CA LEU A 41 13.31 -11.25 7.36
C LEU A 41 14.19 -11.84 8.48
N PRO A 42 14.03 -13.13 8.80
CA PRO A 42 14.88 -13.86 9.74
C PRO A 42 16.24 -14.19 9.10
N ALA A 43 17.03 -13.16 8.78
CA ALA A 43 18.40 -13.27 8.28
C ALA A 43 19.44 -13.07 9.42
N ARG A 44 20.72 -13.31 9.14
CA ARG A 44 21.84 -12.99 10.05
C ARG A 44 22.79 -12.01 9.36
N PRO A 45 22.75 -10.70 9.67
CA PRO A 45 21.84 -10.01 10.61
C PRO A 45 20.39 -9.90 10.08
N PRO A 46 19.39 -9.65 10.95
CA PRO A 46 18.02 -9.39 10.52
C PRO A 46 17.97 -8.24 9.52
N ARG A 47 17.16 -8.40 8.48
CA ARG A 47 17.04 -7.43 7.39
C ARG A 47 15.60 -6.99 7.24
N GLU A 48 15.38 -5.69 7.27
CA GLU A 48 14.09 -5.11 6.94
C GLU A 48 13.98 -4.96 5.42
N ILE A 49 12.84 -5.38 4.87
CA ILE A 49 12.53 -5.24 3.44
C ILE A 49 11.10 -4.74 3.27
N HIS A 50 10.85 -3.96 2.22
CA HIS A 50 9.50 -3.67 1.73
C HIS A 50 9.14 -4.73 0.70
N GLY A 51 7.97 -5.35 0.86
CA GLY A 51 7.55 -6.40 -0.05
C GLY A 51 6.07 -6.70 0.04
N ASN A 52 5.66 -7.63 -0.81
CA ASN A 52 4.29 -8.11 -0.85
C ASN A 52 3.90 -8.85 0.43
N LEU A 53 2.72 -8.54 0.97
CA LEU A 53 2.17 -9.18 2.16
C LEU A 53 0.88 -9.89 1.83
N GLY A 54 0.93 -11.23 1.83
CA GLY A 54 -0.24 -12.05 1.53
C GLY A 54 -1.35 -11.97 2.59
N PRO A 55 -2.59 -12.37 2.27
CA PRO A 55 -3.74 -12.27 3.17
C PRO A 55 -3.53 -12.97 4.52
N ALA A 56 -2.90 -14.14 4.53
CA ALA A 56 -2.64 -14.91 5.75
C ALA A 56 -1.67 -14.18 6.69
N THR A 57 -0.63 -13.53 6.14
CA THR A 57 0.33 -12.73 6.91
C THR A 57 -0.33 -11.53 7.60
N LEU A 58 -1.38 -11.00 6.96
CA LEU A 58 -2.13 -9.85 7.44
C LEU A 58 -3.36 -10.22 8.29
N GLY A 59 -3.73 -11.50 8.35
CA GLY A 59 -4.92 -11.97 9.06
C GLY A 59 -6.24 -11.45 8.47
N LEU A 60 -6.29 -11.21 7.16
CA LEU A 60 -7.46 -10.59 6.52
C LEU A 60 -8.65 -11.54 6.46
N SER A 61 -9.86 -10.97 6.50
CA SER A 61 -11.08 -11.68 6.15
C SER A 61 -11.02 -12.20 4.71
N ALA A 62 -11.66 -13.35 4.47
CA ALA A 62 -11.72 -13.93 3.12
C ALA A 62 -12.37 -12.97 2.10
N GLY A 63 -13.40 -12.22 2.53
CA GLY A 63 -14.09 -11.26 1.69
C GLY A 63 -13.24 -10.05 1.31
N LEU A 64 -12.47 -9.49 2.24
CA LEU A 64 -11.52 -8.41 1.92
C LEU A 64 -10.38 -8.91 1.04
N ALA A 65 -9.84 -10.10 1.32
CA ALA A 65 -8.79 -10.71 0.52
C ALA A 65 -9.22 -10.94 -0.93
N ALA A 66 -10.45 -11.44 -1.16
CA ALA A 66 -11.01 -11.60 -2.49
C ALA A 66 -11.19 -10.25 -3.20
N GLY A 67 -11.81 -9.27 -2.53
CA GLY A 67 -12.04 -7.94 -3.11
C GLY A 67 -10.74 -7.23 -3.55
N LEU A 68 -9.68 -7.34 -2.75
CA LEU A 68 -8.35 -6.82 -3.11
C LEU A 68 -7.77 -7.53 -4.33
N ARG A 69 -7.88 -8.87 -4.41
CA ARG A 69 -7.40 -9.62 -5.59
C ARG A 69 -8.16 -9.24 -6.85
N ASP A 70 -9.48 -9.20 -6.79
CA ASP A 70 -10.33 -8.88 -7.95
C ASP A 70 -10.06 -7.46 -8.44
N TRP A 71 -9.93 -6.51 -7.51
CA TRP A 71 -9.57 -5.13 -7.81
C TRP A 71 -8.22 -5.04 -8.54
N ALA A 72 -7.18 -5.72 -8.04
CA ALA A 72 -5.87 -5.74 -8.69
C ALA A 72 -5.92 -6.42 -10.07
N HIS A 73 -6.62 -7.56 -10.16
CA HIS A 73 -6.77 -8.33 -11.38
C HIS A 73 -7.46 -7.51 -12.49
N ASN A 74 -8.48 -6.72 -12.16
CA ASN A 74 -9.15 -5.86 -13.14
C ASN A 74 -8.18 -4.89 -13.81
N TYR A 75 -7.23 -4.33 -13.05
CA TYR A 75 -6.20 -3.45 -13.60
C TYR A 75 -5.25 -4.20 -14.53
N ASP A 76 -4.73 -5.34 -14.07
CA ASP A 76 -3.76 -6.16 -14.82
C ASP A 76 -4.37 -6.76 -16.10
N SER A 77 -5.68 -7.00 -16.11
CA SER A 77 -6.44 -7.51 -17.27
C SER A 77 -6.80 -6.45 -18.32
N GLY A 78 -6.28 -5.22 -18.19
CA GLY A 78 -6.45 -4.18 -19.20
C GLY A 78 -7.69 -3.30 -18.99
N LEU A 79 -7.95 -2.90 -17.74
CA LEU A 79 -9.01 -1.97 -17.34
C LEU A 79 -9.15 -0.80 -18.32
N ALA A 80 -10.36 -0.60 -18.86
CA ALA A 80 -10.61 0.45 -19.84
C ALA A 80 -10.42 1.84 -19.21
N PRO A 81 -9.92 2.85 -19.97
CA PRO A 81 -9.72 4.19 -19.44
C PRO A 81 -10.97 4.81 -18.78
N ALA A 82 -12.16 4.53 -19.33
CA ALA A 82 -13.43 5.01 -18.81
C ALA A 82 -13.83 4.40 -17.45
N GLU A 83 -13.32 3.22 -17.11
CA GLU A 83 -13.63 2.49 -15.86
C GLU A 83 -12.69 2.87 -14.71
N ARG A 84 -11.56 3.53 -15.03
CA ARG A 84 -10.54 3.94 -14.05
C ARG A 84 -11.06 4.76 -12.88
N PRO A 85 -12.02 5.69 -13.03
CA PRO A 85 -12.56 6.44 -11.89
C PRO A 85 -13.23 5.51 -10.87
N ALA A 86 -14.16 4.67 -11.31
CA ALA A 86 -14.87 3.73 -10.44
C ALA A 86 -13.92 2.70 -9.79
N TRP A 87 -12.95 2.21 -10.56
CA TRP A 87 -11.91 1.32 -10.04
C TRP A 87 -11.03 2.00 -8.97
N ARG A 88 -10.75 3.30 -9.10
CA ARG A 88 -10.01 4.06 -8.07
C ARG A 88 -10.81 4.19 -6.79
N ASP A 89 -12.09 4.51 -6.89
CA ASP A 89 -12.97 4.65 -5.73
C ASP A 89 -13.10 3.31 -4.99
N ALA A 90 -13.27 2.21 -5.72
CA ALA A 90 -13.24 0.86 -5.15
C ALA A 90 -11.91 0.55 -4.43
N GLY A 91 -10.78 0.97 -5.01
CA GLY A 91 -9.47 0.82 -4.38
C GLY A 91 -9.32 1.60 -3.07
N ARG A 92 -9.85 2.84 -3.01
CA ARG A 92 -9.88 3.65 -1.78
C ARG A 92 -10.74 3.00 -0.70
N ASP A 93 -11.90 2.47 -1.07
CA ASP A 93 -12.80 1.78 -0.13
C ASP A 93 -12.15 0.51 0.43
N LEU A 94 -11.51 -0.29 -0.42
CA LEU A 94 -10.76 -1.48 0.00
C LEU A 94 -9.59 -1.12 0.92
N ALA A 95 -8.87 -0.03 0.65
CA ALA A 95 -7.81 0.47 1.53
C ALA A 95 -8.35 0.90 2.91
N GLY A 96 -9.54 1.53 2.96
CA GLY A 96 -10.22 1.88 4.20
C GLY A 96 -10.61 0.64 5.02
N ARG A 97 -11.15 -0.39 4.36
CA ARG A 97 -11.48 -1.68 5.00
C ARG A 97 -10.23 -2.40 5.50
N LEU A 98 -9.14 -2.37 4.74
CA LEU A 98 -7.84 -2.90 5.15
C LEU A 98 -7.32 -2.21 6.42
N ALA A 99 -7.45 -0.89 6.51
CA ALA A 99 -7.06 -0.15 7.71
C ALA A 99 -7.89 -0.57 8.92
N ALA A 100 -9.20 -0.77 8.74
CA ALA A 100 -10.11 -1.21 9.79
C ALA A 100 -9.78 -2.64 10.28
N GLU A 101 -9.54 -3.59 9.39
CA GLU A 101 -9.23 -4.98 9.77
C GLU A 101 -7.85 -5.15 10.40
N THR A 102 -6.85 -4.37 9.95
CA THR A 102 -5.46 -4.54 10.41
C THR A 102 -5.05 -3.58 11.52
N GLY A 103 -5.80 -2.50 11.73
CA GLY A 103 -5.39 -1.37 12.59
C GLY A 103 -4.15 -0.62 12.08
N ALA A 104 -3.66 -0.94 10.88
CA ALA A 104 -2.47 -0.36 10.30
C ALA A 104 -2.77 1.00 9.66
N LEU A 105 -1.72 1.80 9.49
CA LEU A 105 -1.78 2.94 8.59
C LEU A 105 -1.80 2.43 7.14
N VAL A 106 -2.90 2.61 6.42
CA VAL A 106 -2.98 2.21 5.00
C VAL A 106 -2.88 3.43 4.10
N VAL A 107 -2.07 3.33 3.04
CA VAL A 107 -1.91 4.34 1.98
C VAL A 107 -2.33 3.72 0.64
N TYR A 108 -3.21 4.40 -0.08
CA TYR A 108 -3.60 4.03 -1.44
C TYR A 108 -2.74 4.81 -2.44
N LEU A 109 -1.83 4.15 -3.16
CA LEU A 109 -0.74 4.82 -3.89
C LEU A 109 -1.03 5.13 -5.38
N TRP A 110 -2.28 5.03 -5.85
CA TRP A 110 -2.60 5.20 -7.28
C TRP A 110 -3.14 6.60 -7.66
N PRO A 111 -2.74 7.19 -8.81
CA PRO A 111 -1.77 6.68 -9.79
C PRO A 111 -0.31 6.92 -9.40
N VAL A 112 -0.04 7.84 -8.49
CA VAL A 112 1.25 8.06 -7.80
C VAL A 112 0.98 9.11 -6.72
N ASP A 113 0.11 8.78 -5.77
CA ASP A 113 -0.15 9.67 -4.63
C ASP A 113 0.79 9.26 -3.51
N GLY A 114 1.98 9.85 -3.50
CA GLY A 114 3.05 9.50 -2.56
C GLY A 114 4.29 10.37 -2.72
N HIS A 115 4.11 11.62 -3.13
CA HIS A 115 5.21 12.54 -3.33
C HIS A 115 4.85 13.89 -2.74
N ASP A 116 5.24 14.10 -1.50
CA ASP A 116 5.37 15.45 -0.94
C ASP A 116 6.46 16.20 -1.74
N PRO A 117 6.09 17.20 -2.55
CA PRO A 117 7.05 17.94 -3.37
C PRO A 117 8.02 18.78 -2.53
N ALA A 118 7.72 19.01 -1.26
CA ALA A 118 8.61 19.69 -0.32
C ALA A 118 9.57 18.71 0.39
N CYS A 119 9.41 17.40 0.19
CA CYS A 119 10.24 16.38 0.82
C CYS A 119 11.45 16.03 -0.06
N PRO A 120 12.69 16.39 0.34
CA PRO A 120 13.88 16.13 -0.47
C PRO A 120 14.20 14.63 -0.62
N ASP A 121 13.65 13.80 0.27
CA ASP A 121 13.87 12.34 0.31
C ASP A 121 12.76 11.55 -0.38
N CYS A 122 11.71 12.22 -0.88
CA CYS A 122 10.75 11.56 -1.76
C CYS A 122 11.40 11.46 -3.15
N PRO A 123 11.59 10.27 -3.73
CA PRO A 123 12.13 10.17 -5.08
C PRO A 123 11.25 10.98 -6.03
N GLY A 124 11.86 11.98 -6.67
CA GLY A 124 11.29 12.64 -7.84
C GLY A 124 11.27 11.64 -8.99
N ARG A 125 10.27 11.78 -9.89
CA ARG A 125 10.13 10.92 -11.07
C ARG A 125 11.42 10.78 -11.86
#